data_AF-A0A7V3RQ58-F1
#
_entry.id   AF-A0A7V3RQ58-F1
#
_cell.length_a   1.000
_cell.length_b   1.000
_cell.length_c   1.000
_cell.angle_alpha   90.00
_cell.angle_beta   90.00
_cell.angle_gamma   90.00
#
_symmetry.space_group_name_H-M   'P 1'
#
loop_
_entity.id
_entity.type
_entity.pdbx_description
1 polymer ?
#
loop_
_entity_poly.entity_id
_entity_poly.type
_entity_poly.pdbx_seq_one_letter_code
_entity_poly.pdbx_strand_id
1 'polypeptide(L)'
;MDSHEQSQDARGTTERLTARFALLWAEYRRLAALAEQWSAIESSTAWALVQHLVRWRQRLAPAGSRRQKFWRFLLRGLVFWRREKLEKPAPSPCEACHGGPTHSYSPALPTAARAALLTSTESKIRVAYIGSLIALDAATMRYRAYNLIEALNLKGLEGTFVPQEEIHTQLPSILSHDLIVLVRRMRDDALTTLIGLARRRGLPIVYDIDDYIFDPWVMPYVEAFQHTPDQAKVLRFMDDLGACLDQCDYFTGSTPYLAEKAAELGKESFVIHNGLNTTQLLQSQLACERRRISKCGPYTRIGYFSGTRTHQADFRVVYPALMRLLREERNVRLVIAGHLDVGVFPGLSPFRDQIDLLPA
;
A
#
# COMPACT_ATOMS: atom_id res chain seq x y z
N MET A 1 49.88 -25.61 -30.08
CA MET A 1 49.34 -25.73 -28.71
C MET A 1 47.92 -25.17 -28.58
N ASP A 2 47.30 -24.62 -29.63
CA ASP A 2 45.97 -23.96 -29.54
C ASP A 2 44.73 -24.85 -29.72
N SER A 3 44.86 -26.10 -30.21
CA SER A 3 43.69 -26.94 -30.49
C SER A 3 43.13 -27.67 -29.27
N HIS A 4 43.91 -27.82 -28.20
CA HIS A 4 43.48 -28.49 -26.97
C HIS A 4 42.75 -27.57 -25.97
N GLU A 5 43.07 -26.27 -25.97
CA GLU A 5 42.43 -25.28 -25.07
C GLU A 5 41.02 -24.89 -25.55
N GLN A 6 40.80 -24.72 -26.86
CA GLN A 6 39.47 -24.41 -27.41
C GLN A 6 38.45 -25.55 -27.22
N SER A 7 38.91 -26.80 -27.18
CA SER A 7 38.07 -27.99 -26.98
C SER A 7 37.58 -28.14 -25.53
N GLN A 8 38.38 -27.72 -24.55
CA GLN A 8 38.01 -27.78 -23.13
C GLN A 8 37.00 -26.67 -22.76
N ASP A 9 37.14 -25.48 -23.34
CA ASP A 9 36.23 -24.35 -23.08
C ASP A 9 34.84 -24.57 -23.72
N ALA A 10 34.79 -25.20 -24.90
CA ALA A 10 33.55 -25.61 -25.55
C ALA A 10 32.78 -26.69 -24.76
N ARG A 11 33.49 -27.67 -24.15
CA ARG A 11 32.87 -28.67 -23.26
C ARG A 11 32.33 -28.04 -21.98
N GLY A 12 33.10 -27.17 -21.32
CA GLY A 12 32.68 -26.47 -20.11
C GLY A 12 31.50 -25.52 -20.32
N THR A 13 31.37 -24.93 -21.51
CA THR A 13 30.22 -24.09 -21.90
C THR A 13 28.98 -24.94 -22.19
N THR A 14 29.15 -26.09 -22.84
CA THR A 14 28.06 -27.03 -23.14
C THR A 14 27.50 -27.66 -21.87
N GLU A 15 28.35 -28.05 -20.91
CA GLU A 15 27.93 -28.57 -19.61
C GLU A 15 27.16 -27.53 -18.78
N ARG A 16 27.62 -26.27 -18.77
CA ARG A 16 26.91 -25.17 -18.09
C ARG A 16 25.55 -24.87 -18.72
N LEU A 17 25.44 -24.89 -20.04
CA LEU A 17 24.17 -24.70 -20.74
C LEU A 17 23.21 -25.87 -20.48
N THR A 18 23.73 -27.10 -20.41
CA THR A 18 22.94 -28.30 -20.11
C THR A 18 22.41 -28.28 -18.67
N ALA A 19 23.25 -27.89 -17.70
CA ALA A 19 22.83 -27.74 -16.31
C ALA A 19 21.79 -26.63 -16.12
N ARG A 20 21.97 -25.49 -16.82
CA ARG A 20 21.00 -24.38 -16.80
C ARG A 20 19.68 -24.75 -17.46
N PHE A 21 19.71 -25.53 -18.53
CA PHE A 21 18.51 -26.06 -19.17
C PHE A 21 17.78 -27.05 -18.25
N ALA A 22 18.51 -27.93 -17.54
CA ALA A 22 17.91 -28.87 -16.59
C ALA A 22 17.20 -28.15 -15.43
N LEU A 23 17.77 -27.05 -14.92
CA LEU A 23 17.13 -26.19 -13.90
C LEU A 23 15.86 -25.52 -14.43
N LEU A 24 15.94 -24.89 -15.61
CA LEU A 24 14.78 -24.26 -16.24
C LEU A 24 13.67 -25.27 -16.56
N TRP A 25 14.04 -26.49 -16.93
CA TRP A 25 13.09 -27.57 -17.21
C TRP A 25 12.42 -28.12 -15.95
N ALA A 26 13.13 -28.15 -14.81
CA ALA A 26 12.54 -28.48 -13.52
C ALA A 26 11.57 -27.39 -13.05
N GLU A 27 11.94 -26.11 -13.21
CA GLU A 27 11.07 -24.95 -12.91
C GLU A 27 9.80 -24.98 -13.77
N TYR A 28 9.94 -25.21 -15.08
CA TYR A 28 8.81 -25.34 -16.00
C TYR A 28 7.85 -26.46 -15.60
N ARG A 29 8.38 -27.65 -15.24
CA ARG A 29 7.54 -28.77 -14.77
C ARG A 29 6.80 -28.45 -13.48
N ARG A 30 7.42 -27.70 -12.57
CA ARG A 30 6.77 -27.24 -11.34
C ARG A 30 5.62 -26.27 -11.64
N LEU A 31 5.84 -25.33 -12.55
CA LEU A 31 4.82 -24.36 -12.97
C LEU A 31 3.67 -25.04 -13.75
N ALA A 32 3.98 -26.00 -14.61
CA ALA A 32 2.98 -26.79 -15.33
C ALA A 32 2.12 -27.63 -14.38
N ALA A 33 2.73 -28.29 -13.39
CA ALA A 33 2.00 -29.05 -12.38
C ALA A 33 1.08 -28.16 -11.51
N LEU A 34 1.52 -26.94 -11.19
CA LEU A 34 0.66 -25.96 -10.51
C LEU A 34 -0.50 -25.56 -11.43
N ALA A 35 -0.25 -25.20 -12.68
CA ALA A 35 -1.31 -24.83 -13.63
C ALA A 35 -2.36 -25.94 -13.82
N GLU A 36 -1.92 -27.20 -13.82
CA GLU A 36 -2.79 -28.37 -13.90
C GLU A 36 -3.63 -28.55 -12.62
N GLN A 37 -3.04 -28.34 -11.43
CA GLN A 37 -3.77 -28.31 -10.16
C GLN A 37 -4.81 -27.18 -10.12
N TRP A 38 -4.48 -25.99 -10.66
CA TRP A 38 -5.41 -24.87 -10.76
C TRP A 38 -6.58 -25.18 -11.70
N SER A 39 -6.30 -25.74 -12.89
CA SER A 39 -7.34 -26.18 -13.84
C SER A 39 -8.25 -27.28 -13.26
N ALA A 40 -7.67 -28.20 -12.48
CA ALA A 40 -8.44 -29.23 -11.76
C ALA A 40 -9.35 -28.64 -10.67
N ILE A 41 -8.92 -27.57 -9.98
CA ILE A 41 -9.76 -26.84 -9.02
C ILE A 41 -10.89 -26.11 -9.75
N GLU A 42 -10.60 -25.41 -10.85
CA GLU A 42 -11.61 -24.67 -11.62
C GLU A 42 -12.68 -25.57 -12.24
N SER A 43 -12.30 -26.77 -12.66
CA SER A 43 -13.22 -27.79 -13.19
C SER A 43 -13.90 -28.64 -12.10
N SER A 44 -13.55 -28.45 -10.82
CA SER A 44 -14.12 -29.23 -9.73
C SER A 44 -15.57 -28.86 -9.44
N THR A 45 -16.38 -29.87 -9.09
CA THR A 45 -17.76 -29.69 -8.61
C THR A 45 -17.82 -28.83 -7.33
N ALA A 46 -16.78 -28.89 -6.51
CA ALA A 46 -16.65 -28.04 -5.32
C ALA A 46 -16.52 -26.55 -5.71
N TRP A 47 -15.70 -26.21 -6.72
CA TRP A 47 -15.58 -24.85 -7.21
C TRP A 47 -16.85 -24.37 -7.90
N ALA A 48 -17.51 -25.22 -8.69
CA ALA A 48 -18.82 -24.93 -9.27
C ALA A 48 -19.86 -24.63 -8.19
N LEU A 49 -19.85 -25.38 -7.08
CA LEU A 49 -20.74 -25.18 -5.94
C LEU A 49 -20.39 -23.88 -5.18
N VAL A 50 -19.12 -23.54 -5.00
CA VAL A 50 -18.66 -22.26 -4.45
C VAL A 50 -19.13 -21.10 -5.33
N GLN A 51 -18.93 -21.18 -6.65
CA GLN A 51 -19.39 -20.16 -7.61
C GLN A 51 -20.92 -20.02 -7.60
N HIS A 52 -21.65 -21.15 -7.48
CA HIS A 52 -23.10 -21.14 -7.35
C HIS A 52 -23.55 -20.47 -6.04
N LEU A 53 -22.89 -20.76 -4.91
CA LEU A 53 -23.15 -20.11 -3.62
C LEU A 53 -22.82 -18.61 -3.65
N VAL A 54 -21.75 -18.20 -4.33
CA VAL A 54 -21.38 -16.79 -4.52
C VAL A 54 -22.44 -16.05 -5.33
N ARG A 55 -22.90 -16.62 -6.45
CA ARG A 55 -23.98 -16.03 -7.28
C ARG A 55 -25.31 -15.99 -6.52
N TRP A 56 -25.63 -17.05 -5.78
CA TRP A 56 -26.85 -17.12 -4.96
C TRP A 56 -26.83 -16.08 -3.83
N ARG A 57 -25.67 -15.90 -3.18
CA ARG A 57 -25.44 -14.83 -2.19
C ARG A 57 -25.62 -13.45 -2.81
N GLN A 58 -25.09 -13.21 -4.02
CA GLN A 58 -25.25 -11.92 -4.71
C GLN A 58 -26.71 -11.60 -5.05
N ARG A 59 -27.54 -12.62 -5.30
CA ARG A 59 -29.00 -12.46 -5.52
C ARG A 59 -29.77 -12.17 -4.24
N LEU A 60 -29.42 -12.82 -3.12
CA LEU A 60 -30.09 -12.61 -1.84
C LEU A 60 -29.65 -11.35 -1.09
N ALA A 61 -28.41 -10.92 -1.31
CA ALA A 61 -27.81 -9.75 -0.71
C ALA A 61 -27.00 -8.95 -1.76
N PRO A 62 -27.69 -8.16 -2.61
CA PRO A 62 -27.05 -7.32 -3.61
C PRO A 62 -26.09 -6.31 -2.97
N ALA A 63 -25.05 -5.93 -3.73
CA ALA A 63 -24.01 -5.02 -3.28
C ALA A 63 -24.61 -3.67 -2.80
N GLY A 64 -24.21 -3.20 -1.62
CA GLY A 64 -24.71 -1.97 -0.98
C GLY A 64 -25.99 -2.14 -0.15
N SER A 65 -26.66 -3.30 -0.19
CA SER A 65 -27.90 -3.53 0.56
C SER A 65 -27.65 -3.69 2.06
N ARG A 66 -28.64 -3.30 2.89
CA ARG A 66 -28.64 -3.59 4.34
C ARG A 66 -28.52 -5.08 4.63
N ARG A 67 -29.02 -5.94 3.73
CA ARG A 67 -28.90 -7.40 3.80
C ARG A 67 -27.44 -7.85 3.67
N GLN A 68 -26.63 -7.24 2.80
CA GLN A 68 -25.21 -7.55 2.68
C GLN A 68 -24.44 -7.20 3.96
N LYS A 69 -24.74 -6.05 4.58
CA LYS A 69 -24.13 -5.64 5.87
C LYS A 69 -24.46 -6.65 6.98
N PHE A 70 -25.72 -7.10 7.05
CA PHE A 70 -26.16 -8.13 8.00
C PHE A 70 -25.46 -9.48 7.78
N TRP A 71 -25.37 -9.96 6.54
CA TRP A 71 -24.67 -11.21 6.21
C TRP A 71 -23.17 -11.16 6.52
N ARG A 72 -22.51 -10.03 6.27
CA ARG A 72 -21.09 -9.81 6.65
C ARG A 72 -20.91 -9.87 8.17
N PHE A 73 -21.82 -9.25 8.93
CA PHE A 73 -21.81 -9.31 10.39
C PHE A 73 -21.99 -10.75 10.92
N LEU A 74 -22.96 -11.49 10.37
CA LEU A 74 -23.22 -12.90 10.74
C LEU A 74 -22.04 -13.83 10.45
N LEU A 75 -21.41 -13.67 9.27
CA LEU A 75 -20.22 -14.45 8.90
C LEU A 75 -19.02 -14.12 9.81
N ARG A 76 -18.82 -12.85 10.18
CA ARG A 76 -17.79 -12.45 11.15
C ARG A 76 -18.05 -13.07 12.53
N GLY A 77 -19.29 -13.10 12.99
CA GLY A 77 -19.68 -13.75 14.24
C GLY A 77 -19.43 -15.27 14.24
N LEU A 78 -19.71 -15.95 13.12
CA LEU A 78 -19.43 -17.39 12.97
C LEU A 78 -17.94 -17.71 12.93
N VAL A 79 -17.13 -16.90 12.27
CA VAL A 79 -15.66 -17.05 12.24
C VAL A 79 -15.06 -16.82 13.62
N PHE A 80 -15.56 -15.81 14.35
CA PHE A 80 -15.15 -15.52 15.73
C PHE A 80 -15.49 -16.69 16.68
N TRP A 81 -16.72 -17.21 16.61
CA TRP A 81 -17.17 -18.36 17.40
C TRP A 81 -16.40 -19.65 17.09
N ARG A 82 -16.03 -19.87 15.82
CA ARG A 82 -15.25 -21.05 15.41
C ARG A 82 -13.82 -20.99 15.91
N ARG A 83 -13.23 -19.79 16.00
CA ARG A 83 -11.89 -19.54 16.56
C ARG A 83 -11.86 -19.80 18.07
N GLU A 84 -12.88 -19.34 18.78
CA GLU A 84 -13.07 -19.59 20.22
C GLU A 84 -13.25 -21.09 20.55
N LYS A 85 -13.85 -21.87 19.64
CA LYS A 85 -13.99 -23.34 19.79
C LYS A 85 -12.72 -24.14 19.46
N LEU A 86 -11.82 -23.61 18.64
CA LEU A 86 -10.57 -24.26 18.25
C LEU A 86 -9.41 -23.96 19.21
N GLU A 87 -9.52 -22.89 20.00
CA GLU A 87 -8.52 -22.48 21.02
C GLU A 87 -8.86 -22.99 22.43
N LYS A 88 -9.42 -24.20 22.58
CA LYS A 88 -9.43 -24.86 23.90
C LYS A 88 -8.04 -25.43 24.17
N PRO A 89 -7.29 -24.93 25.18
CA PRO A 89 -5.98 -25.48 25.50
C PRO A 89 -6.13 -26.92 26.02
N ALA A 90 -5.24 -27.80 25.57
CA ALA A 90 -5.11 -29.15 26.12
C ALA A 90 -4.77 -29.08 27.62
N PRO A 91 -5.28 -30.00 28.46
CA PRO A 91 -4.92 -30.02 29.87
C PRO A 91 -3.44 -30.40 30.02
N SER A 92 -2.67 -29.51 30.65
CA SER A 92 -1.28 -29.77 31.07
C SER A 92 -1.25 -30.75 32.26
N PRO A 93 -0.33 -31.71 32.31
CA PRO A 93 -0.17 -32.55 33.49
C PRO A 93 0.59 -31.81 34.60
N CYS A 94 -0.03 -31.82 35.79
CA CYS A 94 0.53 -31.73 37.14
C CYS A 94 1.60 -30.68 37.45
N GLU A 95 1.26 -29.73 38.33
CA GLU A 95 2.18 -29.30 39.40
C GLU A 95 1.40 -29.16 40.72
N ALA A 96 1.69 -30.09 41.64
CA ALA A 96 1.52 -29.85 43.05
C ALA A 96 2.77 -29.13 43.57
N CYS A 97 2.55 -28.30 44.60
CA CYS A 97 3.54 -27.78 45.56
C CYS A 97 4.05 -26.34 45.37
N HIS A 98 3.46 -25.47 46.19
CA HIS A 98 4.10 -24.45 47.04
C HIS A 98 4.40 -23.05 46.45
N GLY A 99 3.59 -22.07 46.90
CA GLY A 99 4.11 -21.01 47.78
C GLY A 99 4.25 -19.57 47.25
N GLY A 100 3.13 -18.83 47.20
CA GLY A 100 3.05 -17.36 47.43
C GLY A 100 3.31 -16.39 46.26
N PRO A 101 3.00 -15.08 46.43
CA PRO A 101 1.70 -14.49 46.77
C PRO A 101 0.89 -14.11 45.51
N THR A 102 -0.42 -13.96 45.70
CA THR A 102 -1.41 -13.62 44.67
C THR A 102 -1.16 -12.24 44.04
N HIS A 103 -0.71 -12.19 42.79
CA HIS A 103 -0.85 -11.00 41.94
C HIS A 103 -2.19 -11.06 41.20
N SER A 104 -3.13 -10.25 41.68
CA SER A 104 -4.38 -9.94 40.99
C SER A 104 -4.08 -9.32 39.62
N TYR A 105 -4.61 -9.93 38.56
CA TYR A 105 -4.73 -9.30 37.24
C TYR A 105 -5.49 -7.98 37.38
N SER A 106 -4.83 -6.87 37.08
CA SER A 106 -5.48 -5.56 36.96
C SER A 106 -5.83 -5.32 35.48
N PRO A 107 -7.05 -4.85 35.16
CA PRO A 107 -7.42 -4.53 33.80
C PRO A 107 -6.63 -3.30 33.30
N ALA A 108 -6.54 -3.17 31.98
CA ALA A 108 -5.86 -2.07 31.29
C ALA A 108 -6.11 -0.71 31.95
N LEU A 109 -5.04 0.05 32.18
CA LEU A 109 -5.07 1.38 32.77
C LEU A 109 -6.00 2.32 31.98
N PRO A 110 -6.90 3.08 32.63
CA PRO A 110 -7.73 4.08 31.98
C PRO A 110 -6.90 5.13 31.24
N THR A 111 -7.42 5.67 30.15
CA THR A 111 -6.80 6.69 29.28
C THR A 111 -6.20 7.88 30.05
N ALA A 112 -6.75 8.22 31.21
CA ALA A 112 -6.25 9.27 32.09
C ALA A 112 -4.89 8.94 32.76
N ALA A 113 -4.58 7.67 33.02
CA ALA A 113 -3.29 7.25 33.56
C ALA A 113 -2.17 7.26 32.50
N ARG A 114 -2.52 7.12 31.21
CA ARG A 114 -1.62 7.39 30.07
C ARG A 114 -1.25 8.88 29.99
N ALA A 115 -2.19 9.77 30.29
CA ALA A 115 -1.94 11.21 30.34
C ALA A 115 -1.05 11.61 31.54
N ALA A 116 -1.08 10.85 32.64
CA ALA A 116 -0.25 11.11 33.82
C ALA A 116 1.20 10.60 33.70
N LEU A 117 1.50 9.69 32.77
CA LEU A 117 2.88 9.30 32.44
C LEU A 117 3.60 10.32 31.53
N LEU A 118 2.86 11.32 31.01
CA LEU A 118 3.40 12.43 30.23
C LEU A 118 3.83 13.64 31.08
N THR A 119 3.81 13.51 32.41
CA THR A 119 4.26 14.60 33.28
C THR A 119 5.76 14.50 33.56
N SER A 120 6.48 15.52 33.08
CA SER A 120 7.87 15.92 33.33
C SER A 120 8.97 15.28 32.48
N THR A 121 9.18 15.81 31.27
CA THR A 121 10.30 16.71 30.90
C THR A 121 9.85 17.47 29.64
N GLU A 122 10.55 18.51 29.20
CA GLU A 122 10.32 19.19 27.91
C GLU A 122 10.60 18.28 26.69
N SER A 123 10.28 16.98 26.76
CA SER A 123 10.55 16.02 25.71
C SER A 123 9.54 16.18 24.58
N LYS A 124 10.05 16.53 23.40
CA LYS A 124 9.29 16.56 22.14
C LYS A 124 8.71 15.17 21.86
N ILE A 125 7.47 15.11 21.37
CA ILE A 125 6.90 13.84 20.88
C ILE A 125 7.76 13.37 19.69
N ARG A 126 8.22 12.13 19.77
CA ARG A 126 9.05 11.47 18.75
C ARG A 126 8.24 10.43 17.99
N VAL A 127 8.23 10.52 16.66
CA VAL A 127 7.46 9.65 15.77
C VAL A 127 8.40 8.90 14.82
N ALA A 128 8.36 7.57 14.84
CA ALA A 128 9.08 6.73 13.89
C ALA A 128 8.18 6.39 12.70
N TYR A 129 8.56 6.82 11.49
CA TYR A 129 7.93 6.44 10.23
C TYR A 129 8.68 5.28 9.60
N ILE A 130 8.05 4.11 9.55
CA ILE A 130 8.59 2.90 8.93
C ILE A 130 8.11 2.81 7.49
N GLY A 131 9.03 2.78 6.53
CA GLY A 131 8.72 2.82 5.10
C GLY A 131 9.71 2.06 4.22
N SER A 132 9.52 2.10 2.90
CA SER A 132 10.43 1.45 1.95
C SER A 132 11.42 2.43 1.32
N LEU A 133 12.63 1.96 1.02
CA LEU A 133 13.55 2.65 0.13
C LEU A 133 13.47 2.19 -1.34
N ILE A 134 12.56 1.26 -1.66
CA ILE A 134 12.37 0.78 -3.03
C ILE A 134 11.89 1.95 -3.90
N ALA A 135 12.48 2.08 -5.09
CA ALA A 135 12.19 3.17 -6.02
C ALA A 135 10.70 3.33 -6.36
N LEU A 136 9.95 2.22 -6.38
CA LEU A 136 8.51 2.22 -6.63
C LEU A 136 7.70 2.97 -5.56
N ASP A 137 8.17 2.93 -4.31
CA ASP A 137 7.53 3.58 -3.15
C ASP A 137 8.10 4.98 -2.88
N ALA A 138 9.16 5.40 -3.59
CA ALA A 138 9.88 6.64 -3.30
C ALA A 138 8.97 7.89 -3.34
N ALA A 139 8.02 7.92 -4.28
CA ALA A 139 7.02 8.98 -4.34
C ALA A 139 6.10 8.93 -3.11
N THR A 140 5.59 7.77 -2.73
CA THR A 140 4.78 7.59 -1.51
C THR A 140 5.52 8.03 -0.26
N MET A 141 6.78 7.61 -0.10
CA MET A 141 7.58 8.03 1.05
C MET A 141 7.79 9.55 1.07
N ARG A 142 7.91 10.21 -0.10
CA ARG A 142 8.02 11.66 -0.16
C ARG A 142 6.84 12.35 0.53
N TYR A 143 5.61 12.06 0.12
CA TYR A 143 4.44 12.80 0.63
C TYR A 143 3.79 12.20 1.87
N ARG A 144 4.02 10.92 2.20
CA ARG A 144 3.48 10.26 3.41
C ARG A 144 4.46 10.12 4.57
N ALA A 145 5.77 10.18 4.32
CA ALA A 145 6.77 10.13 5.38
C ALA A 145 7.55 11.44 5.45
N TYR A 146 8.39 11.75 4.47
CA TYR A 146 9.32 12.88 4.55
C TYR A 146 8.63 14.24 4.71
N ASN A 147 7.59 14.52 3.92
CA ASN A 147 6.85 15.79 4.05
C ASN A 147 6.12 15.90 5.40
N LEU A 148 5.65 14.78 5.98
CA LEU A 148 5.02 14.78 7.29
C LEU A 148 6.05 14.94 8.42
N ILE A 149 7.21 14.30 8.31
CA ILE A 149 8.35 14.51 9.22
C ILE A 149 8.76 15.99 9.20
N GLU A 150 8.87 16.61 8.03
CA GLU A 150 9.16 18.04 7.91
C GLU A 150 8.08 18.90 8.59
N ALA A 151 6.80 18.59 8.37
CA ALA A 151 5.70 19.29 9.01
C ALA A 151 5.70 19.15 10.55
N LEU A 152 6.05 17.97 11.07
CA LEU A 152 6.25 17.73 12.50
C LEU A 152 7.38 18.59 13.06
N ASN A 153 8.53 18.62 12.37
CA ASN A 153 9.69 19.42 12.76
C ASN A 153 9.36 20.92 12.83
N LEU A 154 8.58 21.44 11.88
CA LEU A 154 8.09 22.83 11.88
C LEU A 154 7.17 23.15 13.07
N LYS A 155 6.59 22.14 13.72
CA LYS A 155 5.78 22.26 14.95
C LYS A 155 6.56 21.94 16.22
N GLY A 156 7.89 21.79 16.12
CA GLY A 156 8.74 21.47 17.26
C GLY A 156 8.63 20.02 17.74
N LEU A 157 8.02 19.14 16.95
CA LEU A 157 8.00 17.69 17.17
C LEU A 157 9.17 17.03 16.44
N GLU A 158 9.43 15.76 16.70
CA GLU A 158 10.52 15.03 16.05
C GLU A 158 9.97 13.84 15.25
N GLY A 159 10.41 13.73 14.00
CA GLY A 159 10.09 12.59 13.13
C GLY A 159 11.35 11.93 12.60
N THR A 160 11.39 10.61 12.62
CA THR A 160 12.50 9.82 12.07
C THR A 160 11.98 8.85 11.02
N PHE A 161 12.61 8.82 9.84
CA PHE A 161 12.33 7.80 8.85
C PHE A 161 13.23 6.58 9.10
N VAL A 162 12.64 5.40 9.13
CA VAL A 162 13.35 4.13 9.30
C VAL A 162 12.99 3.21 8.14
N PRO A 163 13.97 2.81 7.31
CA PRO A 163 13.76 1.79 6.29
C PRO A 163 13.30 0.47 6.92
N GLN A 164 12.34 -0.19 6.30
CA GLN A 164 11.81 -1.48 6.75
C GLN A 164 12.93 -2.53 6.91
N GLU A 165 13.93 -2.50 6.04
CA GLU A 165 15.08 -3.40 6.04
C GLU A 165 15.95 -3.23 7.31
N GLU A 166 15.86 -2.08 7.96
CA GLU A 166 16.65 -1.72 9.16
C GLU A 166 15.87 -1.90 10.46
N ILE A 167 14.64 -2.44 10.42
CA ILE A 167 13.82 -2.68 11.64
C ILE A 167 14.61 -3.51 12.67
N HIS A 168 15.28 -4.58 12.23
CA HIS A 168 16.00 -5.48 13.14
C HIS A 168 17.21 -4.82 13.79
N THR A 169 17.96 -4.00 13.04
CA THR A 169 19.16 -3.33 13.54
C THR A 169 18.83 -2.10 14.39
N GLN A 170 17.72 -1.43 14.11
CA GLN A 170 17.28 -0.23 14.83
C GLN A 170 16.19 -0.49 15.88
N LEU A 171 15.86 -1.74 16.17
CA LEU A 171 14.73 -2.11 17.03
C LEU A 171 14.70 -1.38 18.39
N PRO A 172 15.81 -1.25 19.14
CA PRO A 172 15.81 -0.49 20.39
C PRO A 172 15.52 1.00 20.19
N SER A 173 16.04 1.59 19.11
CA SER A 173 15.82 3.00 18.74
C SER A 173 14.36 3.24 18.37
N ILE A 174 13.79 2.42 17.48
CA ILE A 174 12.37 2.50 17.08
C ILE A 174 11.48 2.42 18.31
N LEU A 175 11.69 1.45 19.18
CA LEU A 175 10.89 1.25 20.39
C LEU A 175 11.18 2.27 21.52
N SER A 176 12.05 3.25 21.29
CA SER A 176 12.25 4.40 22.19
C SER A 176 11.39 5.61 21.81
N HIS A 177 10.71 5.58 20.66
CA HIS A 177 9.80 6.63 20.20
C HIS A 177 8.45 6.55 20.92
N ASP A 178 7.65 7.61 20.81
CA ASP A 178 6.33 7.73 21.46
C ASP A 178 5.19 7.22 20.55
N LEU A 179 5.43 7.18 19.24
CA LEU A 179 4.48 6.74 18.21
C LEU A 179 5.22 6.06 17.04
N ILE A 180 4.66 4.98 16.51
CA ILE A 180 5.17 4.31 15.31
C ILE A 180 4.12 4.42 14.19
N VAL A 181 4.53 4.84 13.00
CA VAL A 181 3.70 4.94 11.80
C VAL A 181 4.23 3.98 10.74
N LEU A 182 3.41 3.04 10.31
CA LEU A 182 3.74 2.09 9.24
C LEU A 182 3.18 2.61 7.91
N VAL A 183 4.04 3.13 7.03
CA VAL A 183 3.64 3.78 5.79
C VAL A 183 3.52 2.75 4.66
N ARG A 184 2.30 2.38 4.28
CA ARG A 184 1.96 1.45 3.20
C ARG A 184 2.74 0.14 3.31
N ARG A 185 2.80 -0.41 4.52
CA ARG A 185 3.55 -1.65 4.78
C ARG A 185 2.67 -2.88 4.57
N MET A 186 3.27 -3.93 4.03
CA MET A 186 2.70 -5.27 3.96
C MET A 186 3.07 -6.04 5.22
N ARG A 187 2.25 -7.01 5.61
CA ARG A 187 2.59 -7.90 6.71
C ARG A 187 3.84 -8.70 6.38
N ASP A 188 4.81 -8.68 7.29
CA ASP A 188 5.96 -9.58 7.31
C ASP A 188 6.36 -9.91 8.76
N ASP A 189 7.36 -10.77 8.93
CA ASP A 189 7.82 -11.24 10.25
C ASP A 189 8.51 -10.13 11.06
N ALA A 190 9.20 -9.21 10.39
CA ALA A 190 9.91 -8.09 11.03
C ALA A 190 8.92 -7.11 11.67
N LEU A 191 7.90 -6.72 10.92
CA LEU A 191 6.80 -5.86 11.37
C LEU A 191 5.95 -6.56 12.42
N THR A 192 5.64 -7.84 12.25
CA THR A 192 4.90 -8.61 13.26
C THR A 192 5.65 -8.61 14.60
N THR A 193 6.98 -8.79 14.56
CA THR A 193 7.84 -8.74 15.76
C THR A 193 7.87 -7.34 16.37
N LEU A 194 8.06 -6.30 15.55
CA LEU A 194 8.05 -4.91 15.99
C LEU A 194 6.72 -4.54 16.66
N ILE A 195 5.59 -4.86 16.02
CA ILE A 195 4.24 -4.60 16.53
C ILE A 195 4.03 -5.31 17.87
N GLY A 196 4.42 -6.58 17.97
CA GLY A 196 4.32 -7.34 19.22
C GLY A 196 5.13 -6.72 20.36
N LEU A 197 6.34 -6.25 20.10
CA LEU A 197 7.20 -5.57 21.07
C LEU A 197 6.66 -4.20 21.48
N ALA A 198 6.22 -3.40 20.51
CA ALA A 198 5.62 -2.09 20.73
C ALA A 198 4.37 -2.20 21.60
N ARG A 199 3.50 -3.18 21.31
CA ARG A 199 2.29 -3.45 22.11
C ARG A 199 2.62 -3.82 23.55
N ARG A 200 3.65 -4.65 23.80
CA ARG A 200 4.10 -4.98 25.17
C ARG A 200 4.59 -3.76 25.95
N ARG A 201 5.03 -2.70 25.28
CA ARG A 201 5.43 -1.42 25.87
C ARG A 201 4.31 -0.38 25.91
N GLY A 202 3.11 -0.72 25.43
CA GLY A 202 2.00 0.23 25.33
C GLY A 202 2.22 1.34 24.31
N LEU A 203 3.11 1.14 23.33
CA LEU A 203 3.36 2.11 22.25
C LEU A 203 2.23 2.04 21.20
N PRO A 204 1.62 3.17 20.85
CA PRO A 204 0.61 3.23 19.80
C PRO A 204 1.23 3.02 18.41
N ILE A 205 0.50 2.31 17.55
CA ILE A 205 0.92 2.02 16.17
C ILE A 205 -0.17 2.50 15.20
N VAL A 206 0.23 3.32 14.23
CA VAL A 206 -0.63 3.86 13.18
C VAL A 206 -0.30 3.17 11.87
N TYR A 207 -1.32 2.72 11.14
CA TYR A 207 -1.17 2.34 9.73
C TYR A 207 -1.48 3.56 8.84
N ASP A 208 -0.54 3.95 7.98
CA ASP A 208 -0.70 5.08 7.06
C ASP A 208 -0.73 4.64 5.61
N ILE A 209 -1.70 5.08 4.82
CA ILE A 209 -1.75 4.81 3.38
C ILE A 209 -2.49 5.91 2.60
N ASP A 210 -2.12 6.06 1.34
CA ASP A 210 -2.59 7.12 0.47
C ASP A 210 -3.50 6.66 -0.68
N ASP A 211 -3.48 5.35 -0.97
CA ASP A 211 -4.30 4.69 -2.00
C ASP A 211 -5.28 3.69 -1.37
N TYR A 212 -6.47 3.55 -1.97
CA TYR A 212 -7.42 2.53 -1.54
C TYR A 212 -7.06 1.18 -2.18
N ILE A 213 -6.08 0.50 -1.60
CA ILE A 213 -5.52 -0.77 -2.12
C ILE A 213 -5.45 -1.89 -1.07
N PHE A 214 -6.15 -1.72 0.05
CA PHE A 214 -6.28 -2.73 1.12
C PHE A 214 -7.64 -3.46 1.09
N ASP A 215 -8.42 -3.30 0.02
CA ASP A 215 -9.67 -4.04 -0.21
C ASP A 215 -9.72 -4.54 -1.66
N PRO A 216 -9.76 -5.87 -1.91
CA PRO A 216 -9.84 -6.43 -3.25
C PRO A 216 -10.98 -5.90 -4.13
N TRP A 217 -12.05 -5.35 -3.54
CA TRP A 217 -13.15 -4.77 -4.31
C TRP A 217 -12.70 -3.66 -5.27
N VAL A 218 -11.63 -2.94 -4.95
CA VAL A 218 -11.14 -1.82 -5.77
C VAL A 218 -10.38 -2.27 -7.02
N MET A 219 -10.00 -3.54 -7.09
CA MET A 219 -9.14 -4.08 -8.14
C MET A 219 -9.62 -3.75 -9.57
N PRO A 220 -10.92 -3.86 -9.92
CA PRO A 220 -11.40 -3.51 -11.25
C PRO A 220 -11.29 -2.02 -11.60
N TYR A 221 -11.05 -1.15 -10.61
CA TYR A 221 -10.95 0.30 -10.79
C TYR A 221 -9.51 0.79 -10.86
N VAL A 222 -8.53 -0.05 -10.50
CA VAL A 222 -7.11 0.30 -10.53
C VAL A 222 -6.49 -0.23 -11.82
N GLU A 223 -6.24 0.66 -12.78
CA GLU A 223 -5.69 0.32 -14.10
C GLU A 223 -4.38 -0.50 -13.99
N ALA A 224 -3.52 -0.14 -13.04
CA ALA A 224 -2.27 -0.87 -12.75
C ALA A 224 -2.48 -2.36 -12.45
N PHE A 225 -3.63 -2.73 -11.88
CA PHE A 225 -3.96 -4.11 -11.53
C PHE A 225 -4.66 -4.87 -12.65
N GLN A 226 -5.18 -4.18 -13.68
CA GLN A 226 -5.85 -4.85 -14.81
C GLN A 226 -4.85 -5.46 -15.79
N HIS A 227 -3.66 -4.88 -15.91
CA HIS A 227 -2.65 -5.29 -16.88
C HIS A 227 -1.64 -6.31 -16.34
N THR A 228 -1.75 -6.71 -15.07
CA THR A 228 -0.88 -7.76 -14.54
C THR A 228 -1.37 -9.15 -14.96
N PRO A 229 -0.49 -10.03 -15.46
CA PRO A 229 -0.86 -11.41 -15.78
C PRO A 229 -1.13 -12.23 -14.51
N ASP A 230 -0.54 -11.86 -13.36
CA ASP A 230 -0.71 -12.57 -12.09
C ASP A 230 -1.65 -11.80 -11.15
N GLN A 231 -2.95 -11.99 -11.35
CA GLN A 231 -4.02 -11.42 -10.51
C GLN A 231 -3.94 -11.94 -9.07
N ALA A 232 -3.51 -13.20 -8.88
CA ALA A 232 -3.37 -13.80 -7.55
C ALA A 232 -2.30 -13.09 -6.72
N LYS A 233 -1.21 -12.63 -7.34
CA LYS A 233 -0.19 -11.81 -6.67
C LYS A 233 -0.72 -10.46 -6.20
N VAL A 234 -1.58 -9.81 -6.97
CA VAL A 234 -2.21 -8.55 -6.54
C VAL A 234 -3.16 -8.79 -5.38
N LEU A 235 -3.98 -9.84 -5.42
CA LEU A 235 -4.85 -10.20 -4.29
C LEU A 235 -4.04 -10.45 -3.01
N ARG A 236 -2.96 -11.23 -3.09
CA ARG A 236 -2.05 -11.45 -1.94
C ARG A 236 -1.44 -10.14 -1.43
N PHE A 237 -1.01 -9.27 -2.32
CA PHE A 237 -0.50 -7.95 -1.96
C PHE A 237 -1.52 -7.13 -1.17
N MET A 238 -2.78 -7.07 -1.64
CA MET A 238 -3.86 -6.34 -0.95
C MET A 238 -4.21 -6.99 0.40
N ASP A 239 -4.22 -8.32 0.45
CA ASP A 239 -4.46 -9.08 1.69
C ASP A 239 -3.35 -8.81 2.71
N ASP A 240 -2.08 -8.76 2.30
CA ASP A 240 -0.96 -8.49 3.21
C ASP A 240 -0.94 -7.02 3.68
N LEU A 241 -1.39 -6.06 2.87
CA LEU A 241 -1.65 -4.69 3.32
C LEU A 241 -2.76 -4.65 4.38
N GLY A 242 -3.90 -5.28 4.10
CA GLY A 242 -5.03 -5.37 5.03
C GLY A 242 -4.65 -6.07 6.34
N ALA A 243 -3.89 -7.16 6.27
CA ALA A 243 -3.40 -7.89 7.44
C ALA A 243 -2.38 -7.10 8.27
N CYS A 244 -1.65 -6.16 7.68
CA CYS A 244 -0.79 -5.24 8.41
C CYS A 244 -1.62 -4.14 9.11
N LEU A 245 -2.57 -3.55 8.39
CA LEU A 245 -3.54 -2.59 8.93
C LEU A 245 -4.29 -3.17 10.14
N ASP A 246 -4.74 -4.42 10.04
CA ASP A 246 -5.48 -5.11 11.10
C ASP A 246 -4.67 -5.25 12.40
N GLN A 247 -3.35 -5.30 12.32
CA GLN A 247 -2.47 -5.40 13.49
C GLN A 247 -2.17 -4.05 14.17
N CYS A 248 -2.46 -2.93 13.51
CA CYS A 248 -2.23 -1.58 14.03
C CYS A 248 -3.40 -1.09 14.90
N ASP A 249 -3.16 -0.08 15.74
CA ASP A 249 -4.18 0.47 16.65
C ASP A 249 -5.04 1.53 15.95
N TYR A 250 -4.41 2.39 15.15
CA TYR A 250 -5.04 3.52 14.47
C TYR A 250 -4.75 3.50 12.96
N PHE A 251 -5.50 4.31 12.22
CA PHE A 251 -5.32 4.52 10.79
C PHE A 251 -5.20 6.00 10.44
N THR A 252 -4.31 6.33 9.51
CA THR A 252 -4.24 7.65 8.86
C THR A 252 -4.33 7.50 7.34
N GLY A 253 -5.22 8.28 6.72
CA GLY A 253 -5.43 8.27 5.27
C GLY A 253 -5.24 9.64 4.63
N SER A 254 -4.89 9.67 3.34
CA SER A 254 -4.77 10.91 2.56
C SER A 254 -6.10 11.62 2.29
N THR A 255 -7.23 10.90 2.40
CA THR A 255 -8.57 11.41 2.12
C THR A 255 -9.61 10.96 3.15
N PRO A 256 -10.73 11.69 3.30
CA PRO A 256 -11.84 11.26 4.15
C PRO A 256 -12.41 9.89 3.76
N TYR A 257 -12.43 9.58 2.46
CA TYR A 257 -12.93 8.29 1.96
C TYR A 257 -12.07 7.12 2.46
N LEU A 258 -10.74 7.27 2.50
CA LEU A 258 -9.86 6.24 3.07
C LEU A 258 -10.10 6.05 4.57
N ALA A 259 -10.24 7.14 5.32
CA ALA A 259 -10.53 7.08 6.75
C ALA A 259 -11.89 6.42 7.02
N GLU A 260 -12.91 6.69 6.19
CA GLU A 260 -14.20 6.00 6.26
C GLU A 260 -14.04 4.49 6.02
N LYS A 261 -13.26 4.08 5.01
CA LYS A 261 -13.06 2.66 4.71
C LYS A 261 -12.29 1.92 5.80
N ALA A 262 -11.30 2.56 6.43
CA ALA A 262 -10.63 1.99 7.59
C ALA A 262 -11.56 1.94 8.82
N ALA A 263 -12.42 2.94 9.03
CA ALA A 263 -13.41 2.94 10.10
C ALA A 263 -14.46 1.81 9.94
N GLU A 264 -14.86 1.47 8.71
CA GLU A 264 -15.70 0.29 8.42
C GLU A 264 -15.03 -1.05 8.83
N LEU A 265 -13.70 -1.08 8.95
CA LEU A 265 -12.92 -2.21 9.47
C LEU A 265 -12.78 -2.18 11.01
N GLY A 266 -13.35 -1.16 11.68
CA GLY A 266 -13.28 -1.00 13.12
C GLY A 266 -12.02 -0.29 13.60
N LYS A 267 -11.30 0.43 12.72
CA LYS A 267 -10.14 1.23 13.09
C LYS A 267 -10.53 2.66 13.42
N GLU A 268 -10.00 3.18 14.52
CA GLU A 268 -10.05 4.62 14.78
C GLU A 268 -9.15 5.32 13.75
N SER A 269 -9.76 6.20 12.96
CA SER A 269 -9.23 6.65 11.68
C SER A 269 -9.21 8.17 11.57
N PHE A 270 -8.10 8.72 11.07
CA PHE A 270 -7.87 10.15 10.93
C PHE A 270 -7.46 10.50 9.49
N VAL A 271 -7.71 11.74 9.09
CA VAL A 271 -7.31 12.26 7.78
C VAL A 271 -6.09 13.14 7.93
N ILE A 272 -5.03 12.80 7.20
CA ILE A 272 -3.85 13.64 7.00
C ILE A 272 -3.67 13.79 5.50
N HIS A 273 -4.00 14.94 4.94
CA HIS A 273 -3.87 15.17 3.50
C HIS A 273 -2.42 15.12 3.04
N ASN A 274 -2.22 14.72 1.77
CA ASN A 274 -0.92 14.89 1.12
C ASN A 274 -0.61 16.39 1.04
N GLY A 275 0.60 16.76 1.45
CA GLY A 275 1.07 18.14 1.48
C GLY A 275 2.36 18.33 0.67
N LEU A 276 2.66 19.59 0.37
CA LEU A 276 3.92 20.00 -0.25
C LEU A 276 4.97 20.27 0.83
N ASN A 277 6.24 19.97 0.54
CA ASN A 277 7.35 20.40 1.39
C ASN A 277 7.80 21.84 1.10
N THR A 278 8.65 22.38 1.98
CA THR A 278 9.19 23.73 1.87
C THR A 278 9.88 23.97 0.54
N THR A 279 10.65 23.00 0.03
CA THR A 279 11.31 23.13 -1.28
C THR A 279 10.29 23.27 -2.41
N GLN A 280 9.25 22.43 -2.44
CA GLN A 280 8.17 22.51 -3.44
C GLN A 280 7.42 23.85 -3.35
N LEU A 281 7.15 24.33 -2.14
CA LEU A 281 6.52 25.64 -1.91
C LEU A 281 7.40 26.78 -2.43
N LEU A 282 8.70 26.76 -2.14
CA LEU A 282 9.65 27.77 -2.63
C LEU A 282 9.73 27.77 -4.16
N GLN A 283 9.84 26.59 -4.78
CA GLN A 283 9.87 26.48 -6.25
C GLN A 283 8.56 27.01 -6.87
N SER A 284 7.41 26.74 -6.24
CA SER A 284 6.12 27.27 -6.68
C SER A 284 6.06 28.79 -6.60
N GLN A 285 6.57 29.39 -5.51
CA GLN A 285 6.65 30.85 -5.35
C GLN A 285 7.55 31.49 -6.42
N LEU A 286 8.75 30.94 -6.63
CA LEU A 286 9.67 31.41 -7.67
C LEU A 286 9.06 31.32 -9.07
N ALA A 287 8.32 30.24 -9.36
CA ALA A 287 7.61 30.10 -10.63
C ALA A 287 6.52 31.17 -10.80
N CYS A 288 5.78 31.49 -9.75
CA CYS A 288 4.78 32.55 -9.76
C CYS A 288 5.39 33.93 -9.98
N GLU A 289 6.52 34.23 -9.35
CA GLU A 289 7.24 35.50 -9.50
C GLU A 289 7.78 35.67 -10.93
N ARG A 290 8.44 34.63 -11.47
CA ARG A 290 8.91 34.62 -12.86
C ARG A 290 7.76 34.85 -13.84
N ARG A 291 6.59 34.27 -13.56
CA ARG A 291 5.38 34.46 -14.38
C ARG A 291 4.82 35.87 -14.30
N ARG A 292 4.95 36.57 -13.16
CA ARG A 292 4.55 37.98 -13.04
C ARG A 292 5.47 38.92 -13.82
N ILE A 293 6.76 38.62 -13.84
CA ILE A 293 7.78 39.44 -14.52
C ILE A 293 7.75 39.20 -16.03
N SER A 294 7.62 37.95 -16.47
CA SER A 294 7.46 37.64 -17.88
C SER A 294 6.03 37.94 -18.34
N LYS A 295 5.83 38.79 -19.36
CA LYS A 295 4.54 38.85 -20.05
C LYS A 295 4.23 37.44 -20.54
N CYS A 296 3.24 36.78 -19.92
CA CYS A 296 2.78 35.48 -20.39
C CYS A 296 2.41 35.63 -21.86
N GLY A 297 2.87 34.69 -22.70
CA GLY A 297 2.40 34.61 -24.09
C GLY A 297 0.86 34.50 -24.14
N PRO A 298 0.24 34.67 -25.31
CA PRO A 298 -1.22 34.81 -25.47
C PRO A 298 -2.03 33.56 -25.11
N TYR A 299 -1.37 32.50 -24.62
CA TYR A 299 -1.94 31.17 -24.46
C TYR A 299 -2.30 30.85 -23.01
N THR A 300 -3.48 30.28 -22.84
CA THR A 300 -3.91 29.63 -21.59
C THR A 300 -3.41 28.19 -21.59
N ARG A 301 -2.55 27.85 -20.62
CA ARG A 301 -1.95 26.50 -20.52
C ARG A 301 -2.67 25.64 -19.49
N ILE A 302 -3.02 24.42 -19.88
CA ILE A 302 -3.55 23.38 -19.02
C ILE A 302 -2.47 22.31 -18.90
N GLY A 303 -1.95 22.08 -17.70
CA GLY A 303 -0.93 21.07 -17.45
C GLY A 303 -1.55 19.75 -16.99
N TYR A 304 -1.16 18.64 -17.62
CA TYR A 304 -1.39 17.29 -17.13
C TYR A 304 -0.05 16.62 -16.85
N PHE A 305 0.18 16.28 -15.59
CA PHE A 305 1.41 15.65 -15.12
C PHE A 305 1.08 14.21 -14.78
N SER A 306 1.39 13.28 -15.69
CA SER A 306 0.84 11.92 -15.64
C SER A 306 1.37 11.08 -14.49
N GLY A 307 2.46 11.50 -13.84
CA GLY A 307 3.17 10.67 -12.88
C GLY A 307 3.66 9.37 -13.53
N THR A 308 3.13 8.23 -13.08
CA THR A 308 3.52 6.91 -13.60
C THR A 308 2.81 6.55 -14.92
N ARG A 309 3.09 5.36 -15.46
CA ARG A 309 2.48 4.83 -16.69
C ARG A 309 1.01 4.41 -16.55
N THR A 310 0.48 4.34 -15.33
CA THR A 310 -0.83 3.70 -15.05
C THR A 310 -1.99 4.70 -14.92
N HIS A 311 -1.85 5.91 -15.46
CA HIS A 311 -2.82 7.00 -15.30
C HIS A 311 -3.51 7.39 -16.63
N GLN A 312 -3.77 6.43 -17.50
CA GLN A 312 -4.54 6.68 -18.73
C GLN A 312 -6.02 6.81 -18.38
N ALA A 313 -6.51 6.01 -17.43
CA ALA A 313 -7.86 6.09 -16.89
C ALA A 313 -8.16 7.49 -16.32
N ASP A 314 -7.22 8.07 -15.57
CA ASP A 314 -7.36 9.39 -14.95
C ASP A 314 -7.49 10.50 -16.02
N PHE A 315 -6.65 10.47 -17.05
CA PHE A 315 -6.74 11.41 -18.17
C PHE A 315 -8.08 11.28 -18.91
N ARG A 316 -8.61 10.05 -19.04
CA ARG A 316 -9.88 9.80 -19.72
C ARG A 316 -11.07 10.50 -19.05
N VAL A 317 -11.02 10.71 -17.74
CA VAL A 317 -12.06 11.45 -16.99
C VAL A 317 -12.17 12.89 -17.50
N VAL A 318 -11.04 13.55 -17.72
CA VAL A 318 -11.00 14.96 -18.18
C VAL A 318 -10.99 15.11 -19.71
N TYR A 319 -10.76 14.02 -20.43
CA TYR A 319 -10.60 14.01 -21.88
C TYR A 319 -11.73 14.70 -22.66
N PRO A 320 -13.03 14.45 -22.40
CA PRO A 320 -14.11 15.14 -23.13
C PRO A 320 -14.10 16.66 -22.93
N ALA A 321 -13.76 17.13 -21.73
CA ALA A 321 -13.67 18.56 -21.42
C ALA A 321 -12.48 19.21 -22.14
N LEU A 322 -11.32 18.54 -22.15
CA LEU A 322 -10.14 19.00 -22.88
C LEU A 322 -10.41 19.10 -24.39
N MET A 323 -11.09 18.10 -24.95
CA MET A 323 -11.48 18.08 -26.35
C MET A 323 -12.40 19.24 -26.74
N ARG A 324 -13.34 19.62 -25.86
CA ARG A 324 -14.19 20.79 -26.05
C ARG A 324 -13.35 22.07 -26.07
N LEU A 325 -12.49 22.25 -25.06
CA LEU A 325 -11.64 23.44 -24.94
C LEU A 325 -10.70 23.60 -26.13
N LEU A 326 -10.03 22.53 -26.57
CA LEU A 326 -9.12 22.59 -27.72
C LEU A 326 -9.84 22.92 -29.05
N ARG A 327 -11.13 22.61 -29.14
CA ARG A 327 -11.95 22.91 -30.32
C ARG A 327 -12.48 24.34 -30.32
N GLU A 328 -12.97 24.79 -29.18
CA GLU A 328 -13.62 26.10 -29.02
C GLU A 328 -12.61 27.24 -28.90
N GLU A 329 -11.43 26.97 -28.30
CA GLU A 329 -10.48 28.01 -27.89
C GLU A 329 -9.08 27.81 -28.51
N ARG A 330 -8.76 28.56 -29.56
CA ARG A 330 -7.46 28.47 -30.27
C ARG A 330 -6.26 28.93 -29.44
N ASN A 331 -6.50 29.67 -28.36
CA ASN A 331 -5.48 30.14 -27.42
C ASN A 331 -5.20 29.13 -26.29
N VAL A 332 -5.89 27.99 -26.23
CA VAL A 332 -5.61 26.95 -25.24
C VAL A 332 -4.42 26.12 -25.69
N ARG A 333 -3.55 25.76 -24.75
CA ARG A 333 -2.45 24.82 -24.94
C ARG A 333 -2.50 23.75 -23.87
N LEU A 334 -2.51 22.49 -24.27
CA LEU A 334 -2.43 21.35 -23.36
C LEU A 334 -0.97 20.93 -23.24
N VAL A 335 -0.41 21.04 -22.05
CA VAL A 335 0.96 20.60 -21.74
C VAL A 335 0.87 19.27 -21.03
N ILE A 336 1.45 18.23 -21.62
CA ILE A 336 1.46 16.87 -21.06
C ILE A 336 2.90 16.55 -20.68
N ALA A 337 3.15 16.30 -19.40
CA ALA A 337 4.44 15.89 -18.89
C ALA A 337 4.35 14.46 -18.33
N GLY A 338 5.27 13.60 -18.74
CA GLY A 338 5.36 12.22 -18.23
C GLY A 338 5.09 11.15 -19.29
N HIS A 339 4.49 10.05 -18.84
CA HIS A 339 4.35 8.80 -19.58
C HIS A 339 2.96 8.57 -20.21
N LEU A 340 2.13 9.61 -20.35
CA LEU A 340 0.82 9.48 -20.99
C LEU A 340 0.98 9.06 -22.46
N ASP A 341 0.43 7.92 -22.85
CA ASP A 341 0.35 7.54 -24.26
C ASP A 341 -0.82 8.28 -24.92
N VAL A 342 -0.51 9.36 -25.63
CA VAL A 342 -1.50 10.16 -26.37
C VAL A 342 -2.14 9.40 -27.53
N GLY A 343 -1.52 8.31 -28.01
CA GLY A 343 -2.02 7.49 -29.11
C GLY A 343 -3.37 6.82 -28.79
N VAL A 344 -3.64 6.53 -27.52
CA VAL A 344 -4.93 5.97 -27.08
C VAL A 344 -6.06 7.00 -27.09
N PHE A 345 -5.75 8.29 -27.33
CA PHE A 345 -6.70 9.40 -27.38
C PHE A 345 -6.72 10.04 -28.78
N PRO A 346 -7.23 9.34 -29.82
CA PRO A 346 -7.08 9.74 -31.22
C PRO A 346 -7.69 11.12 -31.53
N GLY A 347 -8.71 11.56 -30.78
CA GLY A 347 -9.28 12.90 -30.93
C GLY A 347 -8.31 14.04 -30.61
N LEU A 348 -7.16 13.78 -29.98
CA LEU A 348 -6.09 14.78 -29.83
C LEU A 348 -5.33 15.06 -31.12
N SER A 349 -5.34 14.13 -32.09
CA SER A 349 -4.52 14.23 -33.30
C SER A 349 -4.78 15.49 -34.14
N PRO A 350 -6.03 15.98 -34.30
CA PRO A 350 -6.30 17.25 -34.99
C PRO A 350 -5.78 18.50 -34.27
N PHE A 351 -5.35 18.39 -33.01
CA PHE A 351 -4.94 19.51 -32.16
C PHE A 351 -3.45 19.44 -31.78
N ARG A 352 -2.62 18.74 -32.56
CA ARG A 352 -1.17 18.58 -32.29
C ARG A 352 -0.43 19.92 -32.15
N ASP A 353 -0.88 20.95 -32.86
CA ASP A 353 -0.36 22.33 -32.77
C ASP A 353 -0.70 23.03 -31.45
N GLN A 354 -1.65 22.46 -30.68
CA GLN A 354 -2.07 22.94 -29.37
C GLN A 354 -1.57 22.07 -28.21
N ILE A 355 -0.75 21.04 -28.49
CA ILE A 355 -0.30 20.07 -27.47
C ILE A 355 1.23 20.11 -27.37
N ASP A 356 1.72 20.44 -26.17
CA ASP A 356 3.14 20.40 -25.83
C ASP A 356 3.42 19.11 -25.06
N LEU A 357 4.28 18.24 -25.59
CA LEU A 357 4.73 17.02 -24.89
C LEU A 357 6.09 17.27 -24.24
N LEU A 358 6.16 17.10 -22.93
CA LEU A 358 7.39 17.20 -22.14
C LEU A 358 7.86 15.80 -21.73
N PRO A 359 9.18 15.56 -21.67
CA PRO A 359 9.73 14.28 -21.24
C PRO A 359 9.32 13.94 -19.80
N ALA A 360 9.42 12.65 -19.48
CA ALA A 360 9.17 12.11 -18.14
C ALA A 360 10.35 12.31 -17.19
#